data_AF-A0A843HVJ3-F1
#
_entry.id   AF-A0A843HVJ3-F1
#
_cell.length_a   1.000
_cell.length_b   1.000
_cell.length_c   1.000
_cell.angle_alpha   90.00
_cell.angle_beta   90.00
_cell.angle_gamma   90.00
#
_symmetry.space_group_name_H-M   'P 1'
#
loop_
_entity.id
_entity.type
_entity.pdbx_description
1 polymer ?
#
loop_
_entity_poly.entity_id
_entity_poly.type
_entity_poly.pdbx_seq_one_letter_code
_entity_poly.pdbx_strand_id
1 'polypeptide(L)'
;IWATDIMTFTPFSAWEASGTSFMKAGVNGVPSVASRDGAVAEVVRDGYNGWLFGEDRRKLLPPDSQDVNSREYQEFKNKVEEALDALANGKYWTVAFNALKTFEGYYSMDRLFRDYGYI
;
A
#
# COMPACT_ATOMS: atom_id res chain seq x y z
N ILE A 1 -1.57 7.65 12.83
CA ILE A 1 -0.67 6.54 12.43
C ILE A 1 -0.51 5.54 13.57
N TRP A 2 -0.02 5.94 14.75
CA TRP A 2 0.27 4.98 15.83
C TRP A 2 -0.93 4.27 16.47
N ALA A 3 -2.15 4.77 16.23
CA ALA A 3 -3.40 4.14 16.67
C ALA A 3 -4.19 3.54 15.49
N THR A 4 -3.54 3.31 14.35
CA THR A 4 -4.17 2.79 13.14
C THR A 4 -3.78 1.33 12.95
N ASP A 5 -4.75 0.44 12.73
CA ASP A 5 -4.49 -0.97 12.44
C ASP A 5 -4.32 -1.24 10.94
N ILE A 6 -5.08 -0.55 10.09
CA ILE A 6 -4.99 -0.69 8.64
C ILE A 6 -4.99 0.70 8.01
N MET A 7 -4.08 0.93 7.07
CA MET A 7 -4.06 2.14 6.24
C MET A 7 -4.72 1.84 4.89
N THR A 8 -5.73 2.61 4.49
CA THR A 8 -6.27 2.54 3.13
C THR A 8 -5.60 3.61 2.26
N PHE A 9 -5.11 3.19 1.10
CA PHE A 9 -4.49 4.08 0.12
C PHE A 9 -5.06 3.80 -1.27
N THR A 10 -6.05 4.59 -1.67
CA THR A 10 -6.94 4.23 -2.79
C THR A 10 -6.95 5.25 -3.96
N PRO A 11 -5.81 5.80 -4.40
CA PRO A 11 -5.80 6.58 -5.64
C PRO A 11 -6.12 5.68 -6.85
N PHE A 12 -6.62 6.28 -7.93
CA PHE A 12 -6.73 5.57 -9.21
C PHE A 12 -5.34 5.32 -9.79
N SER A 13 -5.09 4.13 -10.31
CA SER A 13 -3.77 3.82 -10.89
C SER A 13 -3.37 4.83 -11.99
N ALA A 14 -2.09 5.22 -11.95
CA ALA A 14 -1.43 6.28 -12.69
C ALA A 14 -1.68 7.73 -12.19
N TRP A 15 -2.45 7.96 -11.12
CA TRP A 15 -2.79 9.31 -10.65
C TRP A 15 -1.87 9.81 -9.52
N GLU A 16 -1.32 8.92 -8.71
CA GLU A 16 -0.37 9.26 -7.66
C GLU A 16 1.07 9.05 -8.15
N ALA A 17 1.91 10.07 -8.02
CA ALA A 17 3.33 9.93 -8.35
C ALA A 17 4.10 9.07 -7.32
N SER A 18 3.69 9.11 -6.04
CA SER A 18 4.36 8.39 -4.96
C SER A 18 3.40 8.05 -3.81
N GLY A 19 3.27 8.95 -2.83
CA GLY A 19 2.45 8.78 -1.63
C GLY A 19 3.26 8.47 -0.38
N THR A 20 3.51 9.46 0.48
CA THR A 20 4.32 9.24 1.70
C THR A 20 3.52 8.81 2.93
N SER A 21 2.19 8.88 2.87
CA SER A 21 1.32 8.54 4.00
C SER A 21 1.32 7.03 4.28
N PHE A 22 1.22 6.18 3.26
CA PHE A 22 1.30 4.72 3.41
C PHE A 22 2.73 4.29 3.82
N MET A 23 3.77 5.02 3.37
CA MET A 23 5.14 4.79 3.84
C MET A 23 5.25 4.98 5.35
N LYS A 24 4.71 6.10 5.86
CA LYS A 24 4.69 6.39 7.31
C LYS A 24 3.90 5.35 8.10
N ALA A 25 2.84 4.78 7.52
CA ALA A 25 2.12 3.66 8.13
C ALA A 25 3.01 2.41 8.22
N GLY A 26 3.61 1.99 7.10
CA GLY A 26 4.42 0.77 7.07
C GLY A 26 5.69 0.81 7.93
N VAL A 27 6.35 1.97 8.08
CA VAL A 27 7.49 2.10 9.03
C VAL A 27 7.06 1.98 10.49
N ASN A 28 5.78 2.13 10.80
CA ASN A 28 5.22 1.83 12.12
C ASN A 28 4.64 0.41 12.21
N GLY A 29 4.90 -0.45 11.22
CA GLY A 29 4.35 -1.80 11.15
C GLY A 29 2.85 -1.85 10.83
N VAL A 30 2.26 -0.76 10.34
CA VAL A 30 0.84 -0.72 9.94
C VAL A 30 0.74 -1.08 8.46
N PRO A 31 0.27 -2.28 8.10
CA PRO A 31 0.12 -2.69 6.71
C PRO A 31 -0.99 -1.90 6.02
N SER A 32 -0.87 -1.76 4.69
CA SER A 32 -1.82 -1.01 3.88
C SER A 32 -2.69 -1.92 3.02
N VAL A 33 -3.97 -1.57 2.85
CA VAL A 33 -4.81 -2.01 1.73
C VAL A 33 -4.74 -0.91 0.68
N ALA A 34 -4.04 -1.16 -0.42
CA ALA A 34 -3.66 -0.11 -1.36
C ALA A 34 -3.93 -0.48 -2.82
N SER A 35 -4.25 0.52 -3.63
CA SER A 35 -4.26 0.35 -5.09
C SER A 35 -2.83 0.22 -5.60
N ARG A 36 -2.66 -0.39 -6.78
CA ARG A 36 -1.36 -0.46 -7.48
C ARG A 36 -1.04 0.87 -8.15
N ASP A 37 -0.63 1.84 -7.34
CA ASP A 37 -0.33 3.19 -7.80
C ASP A 37 0.81 3.86 -7.01
N GLY A 38 1.46 4.83 -7.63
CA GLY A 38 2.58 5.57 -7.05
C GLY A 38 3.66 4.65 -6.51
N ALA A 39 4.14 4.96 -5.30
CA ALA A 39 5.24 4.23 -4.69
C ALA A 39 4.81 2.90 -4.08
N VAL A 40 3.50 2.60 -4.00
CA VAL A 40 3.00 1.33 -3.44
C VAL A 40 3.59 0.15 -4.19
N ALA A 41 3.62 0.23 -5.53
CA ALA A 41 4.11 -0.82 -6.42
C ALA A 41 5.60 -1.13 -6.23
N GLU A 42 6.36 -0.26 -5.55
CA GLU A 42 7.79 -0.43 -5.33
C GLU A 42 8.10 -1.45 -4.23
N VAL A 43 7.25 -1.56 -3.19
CA VAL A 43 7.56 -2.32 -1.96
C VAL A 43 6.44 -3.26 -1.54
N VAL A 44 5.18 -2.91 -1.78
CA VAL A 44 4.05 -3.70 -1.29
C VAL A 44 3.90 -4.95 -2.14
N ARG A 45 3.76 -6.08 -1.45
CA ARG A 45 3.55 -7.42 -1.99
C ARG A 45 2.27 -7.95 -1.36
N ASP A 46 1.30 -8.26 -2.21
CA ASP A 46 -0.04 -8.69 -1.81
C ASP A 46 0.02 -9.91 -0.87
N GLY A 47 -0.66 -9.81 0.27
CA GLY A 47 -0.68 -10.82 1.33
C GLY A 47 0.60 -10.97 2.15
N TYR A 48 1.70 -10.29 1.80
CA TYR A 48 2.99 -10.44 2.48
C TYR A 48 3.27 -9.30 3.47
N ASN A 49 3.19 -8.05 3.02
CA ASN A 49 3.45 -6.83 3.80
C ASN A 49 2.36 -5.76 3.60
N GLY A 50 1.22 -6.16 3.03
CA GLY A 50 0.05 -5.35 2.71
C GLY A 50 -0.87 -6.12 1.76
N TRP A 51 -1.96 -5.48 1.34
CA TRP A 51 -2.92 -6.04 0.39
C TRP A 51 -3.08 -5.09 -0.79
N LEU A 52 -3.11 -5.67 -1.99
CA LEU A 52 -3.17 -4.90 -3.23
C LEU A 52 -4.45 -5.19 -4.01
N PHE A 53 -5.10 -4.14 -4.46
CA PHE A 53 -6.25 -4.21 -5.37
C PHE A 53 -6.02 -3.39 -6.63
N GLY A 54 -6.81 -3.66 -7.66
CA GLY A 54 -6.73 -2.97 -8.95
C GLY A 54 -5.51 -3.37 -9.78
N GLU A 55 -5.45 -2.80 -10.98
CA GLU A 55 -4.36 -3.05 -11.93
C GLU A 55 -3.26 -1.98 -11.82
N ASP A 56 -2.01 -2.40 -12.07
CA ASP A 56 -0.88 -1.50 -12.28
C ASP A 56 -0.97 -0.93 -13.70
N ARG A 57 -1.45 0.31 -13.82
CA ARG A 57 -1.61 1.01 -15.09
C ARG A 57 -0.56 2.09 -15.22
N ARG A 58 -0.08 2.23 -16.46
CA ARG A 58 0.82 3.34 -16.86
C ARG A 58 0.11 4.49 -17.55
N LYS A 59 -1.22 4.43 -17.65
CA LYS A 59 -2.03 5.42 -18.35
C LYS A 59 -3.14 5.89 -17.44
N LEU A 60 -3.35 7.20 -17.41
CA LEU A 60 -4.48 7.82 -16.74
C LEU A 60 -5.77 7.31 -17.37
N LEU A 61 -6.63 6.74 -16.53
CA LEU A 61 -8.01 6.47 -16.91
C LEU A 61 -8.86 7.72 -16.72
N PRO A 62 -9.86 7.94 -17.59
CA PRO A 62 -10.93 8.90 -17.32
C PRO A 62 -11.60 8.58 -15.96
N PRO A 63 -11.88 9.59 -15.11
CA PRO A 63 -12.52 9.39 -13.81
C PRO A 63 -13.88 8.66 -13.86
N ASP A 64 -14.55 8.71 -15.02
CA ASP A 64 -15.85 8.14 -15.32
C ASP A 64 -15.78 6.72 -15.92
N SER A 65 -14.63 6.05 -15.82
CA SER A 65 -14.46 4.64 -16.24
C SER A 65 -15.23 3.67 -15.32
N GLN A 66 -16.55 3.64 -15.44
CA GLN A 66 -17.48 3.01 -14.49
C GLN A 66 -17.25 1.51 -14.28
N ASP A 67 -16.92 0.78 -15.36
CA ASP A 67 -16.64 -0.67 -15.27
C ASP A 67 -15.36 -0.94 -14.47
N VAL A 68 -14.32 -0.14 -14.69
CA VAL A 68 -13.07 -0.24 -13.92
C VAL A 68 -13.32 0.12 -12.46
N ASN A 69 -14.03 1.22 -12.22
CA ASN A 69 -14.31 1.71 -10.88
C ASN A 69 -15.12 0.69 -10.07
N SER A 70 -16.15 0.09 -10.66
CA SER A 70 -16.98 -0.94 -9.99
C SER A 70 -16.20 -2.22 -9.68
N ARG A 71 -15.39 -2.72 -10.63
CA ARG A 71 -14.56 -3.91 -10.41
C ARG A 71 -13.49 -3.68 -9.35
N GLU A 72 -12.74 -2.59 -9.45
CA GLU A 72 -11.65 -2.29 -8.50
C GLU A 72 -12.18 -1.94 -7.11
N TYR A 73 -13.35 -1.31 -7.02
CA TYR A 73 -14.03 -1.12 -5.75
C TYR A 73 -14.44 -2.45 -5.11
N GLN A 74 -14.92 -3.42 -5.89
CA GLN A 74 -15.23 -4.75 -5.36
C GLN A 74 -13.96 -5.48 -4.89
N GLU A 75 -12.86 -5.39 -5.64
CA GLU A 75 -11.57 -5.94 -5.21
C GLU A 75 -11.07 -5.27 -3.92
N PHE A 76 -11.18 -3.93 -3.82
CA PHE A 76 -10.83 -3.18 -2.62
C PHE A 76 -11.61 -3.70 -1.40
N LYS A 77 -12.93 -3.87 -1.53
CA LYS A 77 -13.78 -4.41 -0.45
C LYS A 77 -13.30 -5.80 -0.02
N ASN A 78 -13.06 -6.70 -0.98
CA ASN A 78 -12.57 -8.04 -0.69
C ASN A 78 -11.20 -7.99 0.04
N LYS A 79 -10.31 -7.08 -0.36
CA LYS A 79 -9.01 -6.91 0.31
C LYS A 79 -9.10 -6.31 1.72
N VAL A 80 -10.07 -5.44 1.97
CA VAL A 80 -10.37 -4.98 3.33
C VAL A 80 -10.88 -6.13 4.18
N GLU A 81 -11.79 -6.97 3.64
CA GLU A 81 -12.28 -8.17 4.34
C GLU A 81 -11.13 -9.15 4.65
N GLU A 82 -10.25 -9.43 3.67
CA GLU A 82 -9.04 -10.25 3.89
C GLU A 82 -8.15 -9.70 5.02
N ALA A 83 -7.98 -8.38 5.08
CA ALA A 83 -7.17 -7.72 6.11
C ALA A 83 -7.81 -7.81 7.50
N LEU A 84 -9.14 -7.65 7.58
CA LEU A 84 -9.90 -7.81 8.83
C LEU A 84 -9.89 -9.27 9.30
N ASP A 85 -10.02 -10.23 8.39
CA ASP A 85 -9.92 -11.65 8.71
C ASP A 85 -8.51 -11.99 9.22
N ALA A 86 -7.46 -11.46 8.59
CA ALA A 86 -6.08 -11.61 9.06
C ALA A 86 -5.89 -11.04 10.47
N LEU A 87 -6.54 -9.92 10.79
CA LEU A 87 -6.53 -9.35 12.13
C LEU A 87 -7.20 -10.28 13.14
N ALA A 88 -8.39 -10.81 12.80
CA ALA A 88 -9.15 -11.70 13.66
C ALA A 88 -8.45 -13.05 13.91
N ASN A 89 -7.70 -13.57 12.94
CA ASN A 89 -7.02 -14.88 13.04
C ASN A 89 -5.52 -14.79 13.39
N GLY A 90 -5.01 -13.58 13.65
CA GLY A 90 -3.62 -13.34 14.06
C GLY A 90 -2.58 -13.35 12.95
N LYS A 91 -2.92 -13.73 11.70
CA LYS A 91 -2.00 -13.64 10.54
C LYS A 91 -1.54 -12.20 10.30
N TYR A 92 -2.36 -11.22 10.68
CA TYR A 92 -2.05 -9.80 10.61
C TYR A 92 -0.67 -9.47 11.20
N TRP A 93 -0.30 -10.06 12.33
CA TRP A 93 0.98 -9.75 12.97
C TRP A 93 2.18 -10.14 12.12
N THR A 94 2.06 -11.19 11.31
CA THR A 94 3.10 -11.56 10.34
C THR A 94 3.19 -10.52 9.22
N VAL A 95 2.03 -10.08 8.70
CA VAL A 95 1.96 -9.04 7.65
C VAL A 95 2.51 -7.70 8.17
N ALA A 96 2.13 -7.30 9.38
CA ALA A 96 2.58 -6.10 10.09
C ALA A 96 4.11 -6.11 10.32
N PHE A 97 4.65 -7.24 10.79
CA PHE A 97 6.09 -7.39 10.96
C PHE A 97 6.85 -7.30 9.62
N ASN A 98 6.32 -7.91 8.56
CA ASN A 98 6.89 -7.82 7.23
C ASN A 98 6.80 -6.38 6.67
N ALA A 99 5.72 -5.65 6.95
CA ALA A 99 5.59 -4.24 6.63
C ALA A 99 6.70 -3.43 7.31
N LEU A 100 6.87 -3.57 8.62
CA LEU A 100 7.95 -2.90 9.36
C LEU A 100 9.32 -3.16 8.71
N LYS A 101 9.65 -4.44 8.48
CA LYS A 101 10.96 -4.84 7.93
C LYS A 101 11.22 -4.33 6.51
N THR A 102 10.21 -4.29 5.66
CA THR A 102 10.37 -3.87 4.27
C THR A 102 10.38 -2.35 4.12
N PHE A 103 9.51 -1.66 4.86
CA PHE A 103 9.33 -0.21 4.75
C PHE A 103 10.46 0.58 5.40
N GLU A 104 10.94 0.17 6.58
CA GLU A 104 12.02 0.85 7.30
C GLU A 104 13.29 0.96 6.43
N GLY A 105 13.66 -0.12 5.75
CA GLY A 105 14.85 -0.13 4.89
C GLY A 105 14.66 0.67 3.60
N TYR A 106 13.55 0.45 2.88
CA TYR A 106 13.37 1.04 1.56
C TYR A 106 12.92 2.51 1.62
N TYR A 107 12.04 2.92 2.53
CA TYR A 107 11.56 4.31 2.58
C TYR A 107 12.35 5.21 3.54
N SER A 108 13.54 4.78 3.96
CA SER A 108 14.43 5.63 4.75
C SER A 108 14.89 6.87 3.96
N MET A 109 14.84 8.03 4.61
CA MET A 109 15.43 9.26 4.07
C MET A 109 16.94 9.16 3.94
N ASP A 110 17.62 8.36 4.77
CA ASP A 110 19.05 8.14 4.64
C ASP A 110 19.39 7.39 3.33
N ARG A 111 18.55 6.42 2.96
CA ARG A 111 18.68 5.74 1.66
C ARG A 111 18.49 6.75 0.53
N LEU A 112 17.41 7.55 0.58
CA LEU A 112 17.13 8.56 -0.43
C LEU A 112 18.29 9.56 -0.57
N PHE A 113 18.81 10.08 0.53
CA PHE A 113 19.93 11.03 0.48
C PHE A 113 21.21 10.40 -0.04
N ARG A 114 21.49 9.13 0.27
CA ARG A 114 22.61 8.39 -0.31
C ARG A 114 22.44 8.19 -1.82
N ASP A 115 21.24 7.84 -2.28
CA ASP A 115 20.95 7.66 -3.71
C ASP A 115 21.11 8.98 -4.49
N TYR A 116 20.89 10.13 -3.84
CA TYR A 116 21.11 11.46 -4.40
C TYR A 116 22.54 12.00 -4.18
N GLY A 117 23.41 11.25 -3.49
CA GLY A 117 24.80 11.63 -3.24
C GLY A 117 25.00 12.74 -2.20
N TYR A 118 24.03 12.96 -1.30
CA TYR A 118 24.14 13.95 -0.23
C TYR A 118 24.88 13.44 1.01
N ILE A 119 24.87 12.12 1.26
CA ILE A 119 25.56 11.44 2.37
C ILE A 119 26.19 10.11 1.94
#